data_AF-A0A5Q7EI43-F1
#
_entry.id   AF-A0A5Q7EI43-F1
#
_cell.length_a   1.000
_cell.length_b   1.000
_cell.length_c   1.000
_cell.angle_alpha   90.00
_cell.angle_beta   90.00
_cell.angle_gamma   90.00
#
_symmetry.space_group_name_H-M   'P 1'
#
loop_
_entity.id
_entity.type
_entity.pdbx_description
1 polymer ?
#
loop_
_entity_poly.entity_id
_entity_poly.type
_entity_poly.pdbx_seq_one_letter_code
_entity_poly.pdbx_strand_id
1 'polypeptide(L)'
;KTLNIGRDRLFNLPGEYRLLVPVKRAYHKTTNSHHRFYRHPNLLKPGPEQVTALEPEQVWVADITYLPLRSGTACLSLVTDACSRKIVGYHVGENLQTE
;
A
#
# COMPACT_ATOMS: atom_id res chain seq x y z
N LYS A 1 19.10 10.47 -32.52
CA LYS A 1 19.37 9.10 -32.00
C LYS A 1 18.33 8.79 -30.94
N THR A 2 17.47 7.81 -31.18
CA THR A 2 16.54 7.28 -30.17
C THR A 2 17.28 6.29 -29.28
N LEU A 3 17.26 6.53 -27.96
CA LEU A 3 17.79 5.59 -26.97
C LEU A 3 16.78 4.45 -26.80
N ASN A 4 17.11 3.26 -27.31
CA ASN A 4 16.30 2.06 -27.08
C ASN A 4 16.70 1.43 -25.74
N ILE A 5 16.06 1.87 -24.66
CA ILE A 5 16.32 1.43 -23.29
C ILE A 5 15.00 1.14 -22.58
N GLY A 6 14.88 -0.04 -21.96
CA GLY A 6 13.71 -0.40 -21.15
C GLY A 6 13.70 0.32 -19.80
N ARG A 7 12.54 0.39 -19.14
CA ARG A 7 12.33 1.07 -17.85
C ARG A 7 13.40 0.71 -16.81
N ASP A 8 13.63 -0.57 -16.60
CA ASP A 8 14.53 -1.01 -15.52
C ASP A 8 15.99 -0.66 -15.83
N ARG A 9 16.41 -0.80 -17.10
CA ARG A 9 17.76 -0.40 -17.55
C ARG A 9 17.95 1.12 -17.49
N LEU A 10 16.88 1.89 -17.70
CA LEU A 10 16.88 3.35 -17.54
C LEU A 10 17.10 3.77 -16.09
N PHE A 11 16.67 2.99 -15.08
CA PHE A 11 16.95 3.28 -13.68
C PHE A 11 18.30 2.74 -13.20
N ASN A 12 18.71 1.58 -13.72
CA ASN A 12 19.99 0.98 -13.34
C ASN A 12 21.18 1.85 -13.78
N LEU A 13 21.17 2.35 -15.03
CA LEU A 13 22.30 3.09 -15.59
C LEU A 13 22.61 4.38 -14.79
N PRO A 14 21.68 5.32 -14.55
CA PRO A 14 21.93 6.46 -13.66
C PRO A 14 22.24 6.04 -12.22
N GLY A 15 21.71 4.89 -11.77
CA GLY A 15 22.02 4.32 -10.45
C GLY A 15 23.50 3.98 -10.29
N GLU A 16 24.10 3.32 -11.28
CA GLU A 16 25.53 2.98 -11.32
C GLU A 16 26.41 4.24 -11.24
N TYR A 17 25.99 5.32 -11.90
CA TYR A 17 26.72 6.59 -11.91
C TYR A 17 26.33 7.56 -10.78
N ARG A 18 25.51 7.13 -9.81
CA ARG A 18 25.01 7.98 -8.70
C ARG A 18 24.30 9.26 -9.17
N LEU A 19 23.60 9.18 -10.31
CA LEU A 19 22.83 10.26 -10.93
C LEU A 19 21.32 10.16 -10.61
N LEU A 20 20.89 9.18 -9.81
CA LEU A 20 19.51 9.08 -9.37
C LEU A 20 19.15 10.25 -8.44
N VAL A 21 17.98 10.85 -8.68
CA VAL A 21 17.44 11.88 -7.79
C VAL A 21 17.18 11.27 -6.41
N PRO A 22 17.73 11.85 -5.32
CA PRO A 22 17.45 11.39 -3.97
C PRO A 22 15.95 11.51 -3.68
N VAL A 23 15.30 10.40 -3.35
CA VAL A 23 13.89 10.41 -2.95
C VAL A 23 13.82 11.04 -1.56
N LYS A 24 13.27 12.25 -1.45
CA LYS A 24 12.87 12.82 -0.16
C LYS A 24 11.68 12.02 0.38
N ARG A 25 11.91 11.25 1.44
CA ARG A 25 10.82 10.62 2.19
C ARG A 25 10.01 11.69 2.92
N ALA A 26 8.77 11.90 2.51
CA ALA A 26 7.80 12.65 3.30
C ALA A 26 7.27 11.73 4.41
N TYR A 27 7.50 12.10 5.67
CA TYR A 27 6.99 11.36 6.82
C TYR A 27 5.69 12.00 7.30
N HIS A 28 4.57 11.61 6.70
CA HIS A 28 3.26 11.89 7.30
C HIS A 28 2.89 10.70 8.19
N LYS A 29 2.93 10.87 9.52
CA LYS A 29 2.49 9.81 10.44
C LYS A 29 0.98 9.88 10.57
N THR A 30 0.28 9.09 9.77
CA THR A 30 -1.20 8.98 9.82
C THR A 30 -1.69 8.11 10.97
N THR A 31 -0.84 7.23 11.52
CA THR A 31 -1.19 6.30 12.60
C THR A 31 -0.38 6.58 13.87
N ASN A 32 -1.07 6.79 14.99
CA ASN A 32 -0.43 6.85 16.30
C ASN A 32 -0.20 5.44 16.87
N SER A 33 0.89 4.77 16.49
CA SER A 33 1.20 3.43 17.04
C SER A 33 1.64 3.45 18.51
N HIS A 34 1.87 4.62 19.11
CA HIS A 34 2.22 4.82 20.53
C HIS A 34 1.00 5.21 21.36
N HIS A 35 -0.11 4.50 21.17
CA HIS A 35 -1.31 4.66 21.99
C HIS A 35 -1.35 3.62 23.12
N ARG A 36 -2.16 3.89 24.15
CA ARG A 36 -2.35 3.00 25.32
C ARG A 36 -3.31 1.83 25.05
N PHE A 37 -4.01 1.82 23.92
CA PHE A 37 -4.95 0.76 23.58
C PHE A 37 -4.25 -0.57 23.27
N TYR A 38 -4.95 -1.66 23.55
CA TYR A 38 -4.52 -3.00 23.19
C TYR A 38 -4.32 -3.11 21.67
N ARG A 39 -3.27 -3.84 21.26
CA ARG A 39 -2.95 -4.10 19.86
C ARG A 39 -2.96 -5.59 19.66
N HIS A 40 -3.86 -6.07 18.80
CA HIS A 40 -3.87 -7.47 18.42
C HIS A 40 -2.55 -7.84 17.73
N PRO A 41 -2.00 -9.04 18.00
CA PRO A 41 -0.81 -9.51 17.31
C PRO A 41 -1.09 -9.63 15.81
N ASN A 42 -0.15 -9.17 14.99
CA ASN A 42 -0.24 -9.37 13.56
C ASN A 42 0.24 -10.79 13.23
N LEU A 43 -0.72 -11.71 13.07
CA LEU A 43 -0.47 -13.12 12.79
C LEU A 43 0.18 -13.37 11.42
N LEU A 44 0.23 -12.39 10.52
CA LEU A 44 0.95 -12.53 9.24
C LEU A 44 2.47 -12.39 9.40
N LYS A 45 2.95 -11.91 10.55
CA LYS A 45 4.38 -11.78 10.82
C LYS A 45 5.00 -13.14 11.14
N PRO A 46 6.30 -13.34 10.82
CA PRO A 46 7.02 -14.54 11.22
C PRO A 46 6.93 -14.77 12.73
N GLY A 47 6.60 -15.98 13.14
CA GLY A 47 6.41 -16.37 14.53
C GLY A 47 5.75 -17.74 14.67
N PRO A 48 5.63 -18.26 15.90
CA PRO A 48 5.03 -19.57 16.15
C PRO A 48 3.55 -19.66 15.72
N GLU A 49 2.83 -18.54 15.75
CA GLU A 49 1.41 -18.45 15.37
C GLU A 49 1.22 -17.87 13.96
N GLN A 50 2.23 -17.96 13.08
CA GLN A 50 2.17 -17.34 11.77
C GLN A 50 1.06 -17.95 10.91
N VAL A 51 0.13 -17.10 10.47
CA VAL A 51 -0.86 -17.40 9.45
C VAL A 51 -0.26 -17.08 8.08
N THR A 52 -0.30 -18.07 7.18
CA THR A 52 0.05 -17.89 5.77
C THR A 52 -1.19 -18.09 4.92
N ALA A 53 -1.54 -17.11 4.09
CA ALA A 53 -2.64 -17.23 3.13
C ALA A 53 -2.16 -18.05 1.92
N LEU A 54 -2.38 -19.36 1.97
CA LEU A 54 -2.01 -20.30 0.90
C LEU A 54 -3.09 -20.41 -0.17
N GLU A 55 -4.35 -20.16 0.21
CA GLU A 55 -5.51 -20.23 -0.67
C GLU A 55 -6.34 -18.92 -0.59
N PRO A 56 -7.14 -18.61 -1.63
CA PRO A 56 -8.08 -17.51 -1.58
C PRO A 56 -9.08 -17.63 -0.42
N GLU A 57 -9.62 -16.49 0.03
CA GLU A 57 -10.64 -16.37 1.07
C GLU A 57 -10.17 -16.76 2.50
N GLN A 58 -8.85 -16.91 2.70
CA GLN A 58 -8.27 -17.20 4.03
C GLN A 58 -7.93 -15.94 4.83
N VAL A 59 -7.45 -14.90 4.14
CA VAL A 59 -7.05 -13.63 4.76
C VAL A 59 -7.45 -12.49 3.84
N TRP A 60 -8.27 -11.58 4.36
CA TRP A 60 -8.56 -10.30 3.71
C TRP A 60 -7.76 -9.18 4.36
N VAL A 61 -7.23 -8.30 3.52
CA VAL A 61 -6.50 -7.10 3.93
C VAL A 61 -7.28 -5.89 3.47
N ALA A 62 -7.48 -4.93 4.36
CA ALA A 62 -8.12 -3.67 4.05
C ALA A 62 -7.07 -2.54 3.95
N ASP A 63 -7.27 -1.63 3.01
CA ASP A 63 -6.49 -0.40 2.89
C ASP A 63 -7.41 0.78 2.54
N ILE A 64 -6.99 1.99 2.89
CA ILE A 64 -7.67 3.23 2.54
C ILE A 64 -6.70 4.16 1.83
N THR A 65 -7.14 4.77 0.74
CA THR A 65 -6.31 5.70 -0.04
C THR A 65 -7.12 6.86 -0.57
N TYR A 66 -6.46 7.99 -0.80
CA TYR A 66 -7.08 9.17 -1.38
C TYR A 66 -6.95 9.13 -2.90
N LEU A 67 -8.08 9.21 -3.59
CA LEU A 67 -8.14 9.35 -5.04
C LEU A 67 -8.23 10.83 -5.42
N PRO A 68 -7.28 11.37 -6.22
CA PRO A 68 -7.39 12.72 -6.73
C PRO A 68 -8.49 12.78 -7.82
N LEU A 69 -9.44 13.68 -7.64
CA LEU A 69 -10.51 14.00 -8.59
C LEU A 69 -10.32 15.42 -9.12
N ARG A 70 -10.99 15.75 -10.23
CA ARG A 70 -10.98 17.13 -10.77
C ARG A 70 -11.57 18.15 -9.79
N SER A 71 -12.53 17.72 -8.97
CA SER A 71 -13.27 18.54 -8.01
C SER A 71 -12.72 18.46 -6.57
N GLY A 72 -11.66 17.70 -6.32
CA GLY A 72 -11.13 17.49 -4.97
C GLY A 72 -10.49 16.12 -4.78
N THR A 73 -10.73 15.49 -3.63
CA THR A 73 -10.23 14.16 -3.31
C THR A 73 -11.36 13.28 -2.78
N ALA A 74 -11.45 12.04 -3.25
CA ALA A 74 -12.33 11.03 -2.66
C ALA A 74 -11.54 10.05 -1.80
N CYS A 75 -12.20 9.44 -0.82
CA CYS A 75 -11.64 8.35 -0.02
C CYS A 75 -12.07 7.01 -0.64
N LEU A 76 -11.10 6.21 -1.04
CA LEU A 76 -11.30 4.85 -1.51
C LEU A 76 -10.93 3.87 -0.39
N SER A 77 -11.90 3.06 0.03
CA SER A 77 -11.71 1.93 0.92
C SER A 77 -11.68 0.65 0.08
N LEU A 78 -10.65 -0.18 0.26
CA LEU A 78 -10.46 -1.44 -0.46
C LEU A 78 -10.39 -2.60 0.52
N VAL A 79 -11.00 -3.72 0.13
CA VAL A 79 -10.79 -5.04 0.74
C VAL A 79 -10.22 -5.96 -0.33
N THR A 80 -9.06 -6.53 -0.05
CA THR A 80 -8.30 -7.37 -0.98
C THR A 80 -8.04 -8.73 -0.36
N ASP A 81 -8.25 -9.80 -1.14
CA ASP A 81 -7.81 -11.14 -0.75
C ASP A 81 -6.29 -11.27 -0.83
N ALA A 82 -5.66 -11.68 0.27
CA ALA A 82 -4.20 -11.66 0.40
C ALA A 82 -3.50 -12.65 -0.53
N CYS A 83 -4.13 -13.79 -0.84
CA CYS A 83 -3.59 -14.83 -1.69
C CYS A 83 -3.73 -14.48 -3.18
N SER A 84 -4.96 -14.26 -3.65
CA SER A 84 -5.29 -14.02 -5.06
C SER A 84 -5.05 -12.59 -5.52
N ARG A 85 -4.85 -11.64 -4.60
CA ARG A 85 -4.75 -10.19 -4.86
C ARG A 85 -6.00 -9.56 -5.48
N LYS A 86 -7.13 -10.29 -5.52
CA LYS A 86 -8.40 -9.76 -6.02
C LYS A 86 -8.98 -8.75 -5.02
N ILE A 87 -9.52 -7.65 -5.55
CA ILE A 87 -10.37 -6.75 -4.77
C ILE A 87 -11.72 -7.45 -4.61
N VAL A 88 -12.06 -7.81 -3.37
CA VAL A 88 -13.30 -8.51 -3.02
C VAL A 88 -14.40 -7.56 -2.53
N GLY A 89 -14.03 -6.32 -2.20
CA GLY A 89 -14.96 -5.25 -1.86
C GLY A 89 -14.30 -3.88 -1.97
N TYR A 90 -15.09 -2.86 -2.28
CA TYR A 90 -14.62 -1.48 -2.27
C TYR A 90 -15.77 -0.51 -2.01
N HIS A 91 -15.41 0.68 -1.52
CA HIS A 91 -16.33 1.80 -1.36
C HIS A 91 -15.61 3.12 -1.65
N VAL A 92 -16.32 4.05 -2.30
CA VAL A 92 -15.81 5.40 -2.57
C VAL A 92 -16.72 6.40 -1.87
N GLY A 93 -16.18 7.11 -0.89
CA GLY A 93 -16.87 8.19 -0.18
C GLY A 93 -16.21 9.54 -0.43
N GLU A 94 -16.94 10.61 -0.15
CA GLU A 94 -16.38 11.97 -0.20
C GLU A 94 -15.33 12.20 0.90
N ASN A 95 -15.49 11.53 2.04
CA ASN A 95 -14.61 11.64 3.20
C ASN A 95 -14.53 10.30 3.97
N LEU A 96 -13.79 10.29 5.09
CA LEU A 96 -13.60 9.13 5.98
C LEU A 96 -14.72 8.96 7.03
N GLN A 97 -15.81 9.74 6.95
CA GLN A 97 -16.89 9.65 7.93
C GLN A 97 -17.73 8.38 7.68
N THR A 98 -18.18 7.80 8.78
CA THR A 98 -19.15 6.69 8.78
C THR A 98 -20.54 7.28 9.01
N GLU A 99 -21.57 6.71 8.37
CA GLU A 99 -22.99 7.02 8.64
C GLU A 99 -23.47 6.56 10.02
#